data_AF-A0A2J6TF23-F1
#
_entry.id   AF-A0A2J6TF23-F1
#
_cell.length_a   1.000
_cell.length_b   1.000
_cell.length_c   1.000
_cell.angle_alpha   90.00
_cell.angle_beta   90.00
_cell.angle_gamma   90.00
#
_symmetry.space_group_name_H-M   'P 1'
#
loop_
_entity.id
_entity.type
_entity.pdbx_description
1 polymer ?
#
loop_
_entity_poly.entity_id
_entity_poly.type
_entity_poly.pdbx_seq_one_letter_code
_entity_poly.pdbx_strand_id
1 'polypeptide(L)'
;MITERLLPFPNSVRHRSYVVAPRTSYEQQSCSKSEQPNQGSKDLCVDCVSPPKTADIEEYFRLFGDPIEHNSLCKNYKQNPDAKAQLDRTPSNDVEVREPTPKKRGPGRPSAKKRSKRAKAEVKKEQGEVLQSFEAEIVEKTHHTAEKILNANKQLSHDLHPRQIQLSRNWVDGSESFQGLLLAAHSAENLSTTLQTFVSRRGTHLSSAQRIGIERYRDERRNGRFGHIGPPEDEEAMGRYYEFFNDIFFCGSLGGLCVVKFYREVEQSGHGTDGFDDLGLAITPVTGRTHREEIPDGYAALIKIKDRANNSPLLSEEARLQCYLSTLLHEMLHVYFGVYECLCGEECRRSHADEIGMHGHGKSWQFAALALEEATLPLLGESLDLSRRISFKYDALYVKTVDAETRARFNFRE
;
A
#
# COMPACT_ATOMS: atom_id res chain seq x y z
N MET A 1 -5.31 34.64 -24.73
CA MET A 1 -6.58 33.92 -24.96
C MET A 1 -6.24 32.57 -25.58
N ILE A 2 -6.07 31.55 -24.74
CA ILE A 2 -5.88 30.16 -25.15
C ILE A 2 -6.92 29.40 -24.34
N THR A 3 -7.86 28.77 -25.04
CA THR A 3 -8.95 27.98 -24.47
C THR A 3 -8.48 26.55 -24.30
N GLU A 4 -8.22 26.15 -23.05
CA GLU A 4 -8.03 24.74 -22.70
C GLU A 4 -9.37 24.00 -22.77
N ARG A 5 -9.42 22.99 -23.65
CA ARG A 5 -10.51 22.02 -23.71
C ARG A 5 -10.30 21.01 -22.57
N LEU A 6 -11.08 21.16 -21.50
CA LEU A 6 -11.30 20.10 -20.52
C LEU A 6 -12.15 19.00 -21.17
N LEU A 7 -11.64 17.76 -21.18
CA LEU A 7 -12.42 16.57 -21.49
C LEU A 7 -13.36 16.26 -20.30
N PRO A 8 -14.59 15.81 -20.54
CA PRO A 8 -15.54 15.52 -19.47
C PRO A 8 -15.20 14.20 -18.76
N PHE A 9 -15.14 14.26 -17.43
CA PHE A 9 -15.18 13.09 -16.56
C PHE A 9 -16.54 12.36 -16.70
N PRO A 10 -16.59 11.02 -16.73
CA PRO A 10 -17.85 10.30 -16.72
C PRO A 10 -18.51 10.39 -15.34
N ASN A 11 -19.73 10.90 -15.34
CA ASN A 11 -20.62 11.02 -14.19
C ASN A 11 -20.96 9.67 -13.55
N SER A 12 -20.99 9.68 -12.21
CA SER A 12 -21.84 8.91 -11.30
C SER A 12 -22.27 7.50 -11.74
N VAL A 13 -21.67 6.48 -11.12
CA VAL A 13 -22.29 5.16 -11.02
C VAL A 13 -23.54 5.30 -10.14
N ARG A 14 -24.72 5.37 -10.77
CA ARG A 14 -26.00 5.25 -10.08
C ARG A 14 -26.14 3.82 -9.57
N HIS A 15 -26.23 3.64 -8.26
CA HIS A 15 -26.68 2.39 -7.65
C HIS A 15 -28.05 2.00 -8.24
N ARG A 16 -28.10 0.88 -8.96
CA ARG A 16 -29.36 0.20 -9.31
C ARG A 16 -29.84 -0.57 -8.08
N SER A 17 -30.93 -0.12 -7.50
CA SER A 17 -31.69 -0.89 -6.50
C SER A 17 -32.30 -2.11 -7.19
N TYR A 18 -31.86 -3.32 -6.83
CA TYR A 18 -32.57 -4.54 -7.20
C TYR A 18 -33.68 -4.79 -6.18
N VAL A 19 -34.93 -4.68 -6.63
CA VAL A 19 -36.10 -5.15 -5.91
C VAL A 19 -36.22 -6.65 -6.18
N VAL A 20 -35.87 -7.49 -5.21
CA VAL A 20 -36.09 -8.94 -5.27
C VAL A 20 -37.43 -9.24 -4.62
N ALA A 21 -38.35 -9.81 -5.39
CA ALA A 21 -39.67 -10.26 -4.94
C ALA A 21 -39.55 -11.50 -4.02
N PRO A 22 -40.48 -11.69 -3.06
CA PRO A 22 -40.41 -12.78 -2.10
C PRO A 22 -40.75 -14.12 -2.75
N ARG A 23 -39.91 -15.14 -2.55
CA ARG A 23 -40.25 -16.54 -2.82
C ARG A 23 -40.80 -17.19 -1.56
N THR A 24 -41.97 -17.80 -1.72
CA THR A 24 -42.74 -18.54 -0.73
C THR A 24 -42.15 -19.94 -0.47
N SER A 25 -42.13 -20.30 0.82
CA SER A 25 -42.31 -21.62 1.45
C SER A 25 -41.79 -22.87 0.75
N TYR A 26 -40.90 -23.62 1.41
CA TYR A 26 -40.90 -25.07 1.37
C TYR A 26 -40.49 -25.70 2.70
N GLU A 27 -40.97 -26.93 2.87
CA GLU A 27 -41.35 -27.65 4.08
C GLU A 27 -40.24 -28.13 5.02
N GLN A 28 -40.64 -28.29 6.28
CA GLN A 28 -39.95 -29.02 7.34
C GLN A 28 -39.82 -30.51 6.99
N GLN A 29 -38.62 -31.07 7.14
CA GLN A 29 -38.46 -32.51 7.40
C GLN A 29 -37.47 -32.74 8.53
N SER A 30 -38.00 -33.40 9.56
CA SER A 30 -37.31 -34.01 10.70
C SER A 30 -36.49 -35.22 10.28
N CYS A 31 -35.29 -35.39 10.83
CA CYS A 31 -34.75 -36.74 11.07
C CYS A 31 -33.72 -36.76 12.21
N SER A 32 -33.58 -37.95 12.77
CA SER A 32 -33.25 -38.31 14.15
C SER A 32 -31.77 -38.66 14.41
N LYS A 33 -31.36 -38.42 15.67
CA LYS A 33 -30.31 -39.04 16.51
C LYS A 33 -29.39 -40.13 15.91
N SER A 34 -28.08 -40.01 16.13
CA SER A 34 -27.25 -41.02 16.84
C SER A 34 -25.85 -40.51 17.24
N GLU A 35 -25.41 -40.93 18.42
CA GLU A 35 -24.11 -40.75 19.12
C GLU A 35 -22.94 -41.44 18.35
N GLN A 36 -21.65 -41.09 18.43
CA GLN A 36 -20.71 -41.08 19.57
C GLN A 36 -19.37 -40.35 19.21
N PRO A 37 -18.49 -40.02 20.19
CA PRO A 37 -17.35 -39.13 20.00
C PRO A 37 -16.04 -39.86 19.67
N ASN A 38 -15.21 -39.26 18.81
CA ASN A 38 -13.80 -39.63 18.66
C ASN A 38 -12.91 -38.50 19.17
N GLN A 39 -12.04 -38.84 20.13
CA GLN A 39 -11.07 -37.97 20.76
C GLN A 39 -9.82 -37.82 19.90
N GLY A 40 -9.25 -36.61 19.86
CA GLY A 40 -7.80 -36.42 19.75
C GLY A 40 -7.27 -35.64 18.55
N SER A 41 -7.61 -34.36 18.42
CA SER A 41 -6.66 -33.34 17.94
C SER A 41 -6.70 -32.17 18.91
N LYS A 42 -5.55 -31.81 19.49
CA LYS A 42 -5.40 -30.57 20.24
C LYS A 42 -5.05 -29.48 19.24
N ASP A 43 -6.07 -28.96 18.59
CA ASP A 43 -5.93 -27.72 17.83
C ASP A 43 -5.81 -26.59 18.86
N LEU A 44 -4.61 -26.03 18.97
CA LEU A 44 -4.33 -24.81 19.70
C LEU A 44 -5.08 -23.68 18.99
N CYS A 45 -6.33 -23.44 19.40
CA CYS A 45 -7.06 -22.24 19.05
C CYS A 45 -6.24 -21.06 19.61
N VAL A 46 -5.60 -20.33 18.71
CA VAL A 46 -4.86 -19.11 19.02
C VAL A 46 -5.78 -18.18 19.82
N ASP A 47 -5.29 -17.76 20.99
CA ASP A 47 -6.03 -17.07 22.03
C ASP A 47 -6.88 -15.90 21.51
N CYS A 48 -8.17 -16.12 21.31
CA CYS A 48 -9.15 -15.03 21.33
C CYS A 48 -9.24 -14.59 22.80
N VAL A 49 -8.43 -13.60 23.19
CA VAL A 49 -8.48 -13.02 24.53
C VAL A 49 -9.88 -12.44 24.72
N SER A 50 -10.66 -13.01 25.64
CA SER A 50 -11.97 -12.48 26.00
C SER A 50 -11.86 -10.99 26.33
N PRO A 51 -12.76 -10.12 25.83
CA PRO A 51 -12.70 -8.69 26.12
C PRO A 51 -12.82 -8.42 27.63
N PRO A 52 -12.17 -7.36 28.15
CA PRO A 52 -12.33 -6.96 29.54
C PRO A 52 -13.80 -6.67 29.85
N LYS A 53 -14.23 -7.02 31.06
CA LYS A 53 -15.60 -6.75 31.54
C LYS A 53 -15.82 -5.23 31.57
N THR A 54 -17.05 -4.79 31.36
CA THR A 54 -17.48 -3.38 31.34
C THR A 54 -17.07 -2.51 32.54
N ALA A 55 -16.56 -3.10 33.63
CA ALA A 55 -16.03 -2.40 34.79
C ALA A 55 -14.69 -1.66 34.53
N ASP A 56 -13.95 -1.97 33.47
CA ASP A 56 -12.64 -1.35 33.18
C ASP A 56 -12.72 -0.03 32.39
N ILE A 57 -13.89 0.34 31.85
CA ILE A 57 -14.04 1.55 31.03
C ILE A 57 -13.94 2.83 31.89
N GLU A 58 -14.49 2.82 33.12
CA GLU A 58 -14.37 3.96 34.04
C GLU A 58 -12.95 4.13 34.60
N GLU A 59 -12.20 3.03 34.79
CA GLU A 59 -10.80 3.07 35.23
C GLU A 59 -9.87 3.59 34.12
N TYR A 60 -10.16 3.27 32.86
CA TYR A 60 -9.47 3.83 31.70
C TYR A 60 -9.62 5.36 31.61
N PHE A 61 -10.84 5.91 31.75
CA PHE A 61 -11.03 7.37 31.78
C PHE A 61 -10.38 8.04 33.00
N ARG A 62 -10.27 7.32 34.12
CA ARG A 62 -9.64 7.82 35.34
C ARG A 62 -8.11 7.88 35.24
N LEU A 63 -7.47 6.96 34.51
CA LEU A 63 -6.01 6.88 34.40
C LEU A 63 -5.41 7.81 33.35
N PHE A 64 -6.17 8.16 32.29
CA PHE A 64 -5.61 8.87 31.14
C PHE A 64 -6.03 10.33 30.97
N GLY A 65 -7.05 10.82 31.69
CA GLY A 65 -7.40 12.25 31.77
C GLY A 65 -7.73 12.96 30.43
N ASP A 66 -8.24 14.19 30.49
CA ASP A 66 -8.53 14.99 29.30
C ASP A 66 -7.23 15.55 28.67
N PRO A 67 -7.04 15.45 27.34
CA PRO A 67 -5.78 15.81 26.68
C PRO A 67 -5.77 17.29 26.30
N ILE A 68 -5.39 18.16 27.24
CA ILE A 68 -4.90 19.51 26.94
C ILE A 68 -3.51 19.60 27.58
N GLU A 69 -2.50 19.93 26.78
CA GLU A 69 -1.08 20.09 27.17
C GLU A 69 -0.20 18.83 27.16
N HIS A 70 0.15 18.33 25.97
CA HIS A 70 1.45 17.69 25.78
C HIS A 70 1.95 17.88 24.35
N ASN A 71 2.42 19.10 24.03
CA ASN A 71 3.18 19.32 22.80
C ASN A 71 4.18 20.48 22.95
N SER A 72 5.23 20.26 23.74
CA SER A 72 6.48 20.99 23.57
C SER A 72 7.61 20.13 24.13
N LEU A 73 8.50 19.67 23.25
CA LEU A 73 9.93 19.37 23.48
C LEU A 73 10.44 18.40 22.42
N CYS A 74 10.81 18.94 21.25
CA CYS A 74 11.85 18.36 20.40
C CYS A 74 12.38 19.45 19.47
N LYS A 75 13.38 20.20 19.95
CA LYS A 75 14.26 21.03 19.12
C LYS A 75 15.70 20.78 19.53
N ASN A 76 16.53 20.71 18.49
CA ASN A 76 18.00 20.72 18.45
C ASN A 76 18.65 19.34 18.46
N TYR A 77 19.30 18.97 17.35
CA TYR A 77 20.76 18.88 17.31
C TYR A 77 21.30 19.02 15.88
N LYS A 78 22.38 19.81 15.75
CA LYS A 78 23.12 20.11 14.51
C LYS A 78 24.27 19.10 14.31
N GLN A 79 24.41 18.71 13.05
CA GLN A 79 25.62 18.53 12.22
C GLN A 79 26.99 18.23 12.88
N ASN A 80 27.68 17.22 12.33
CA ASN A 80 29.14 17.19 12.23
C ASN A 80 29.58 16.45 10.94
N PRO A 81 30.34 17.09 10.03
CA PRO A 81 30.99 16.45 8.89
C PRO A 81 32.50 16.33 9.11
N ASP A 82 33.10 15.17 8.83
CA ASP A 82 34.48 15.07 8.32
C ASP A 82 34.90 13.61 8.10
N ALA A 83 35.33 13.30 6.86
CA ALA A 83 36.41 12.36 6.55
C ALA A 83 36.82 12.46 5.06
N LYS A 84 37.86 13.25 4.81
CA LYS A 84 38.89 13.12 3.74
C LYS A 84 39.63 11.77 3.92
N ALA A 85 40.35 11.12 2.99
CA ALA A 85 40.88 11.42 1.67
C ALA A 85 41.51 10.14 1.03
N GLN A 86 41.91 10.28 -0.24
CA GLN A 86 43.09 9.71 -0.93
C GLN A 86 43.16 8.21 -1.33
N LEU A 87 43.34 7.99 -2.64
CA LEU A 87 44.39 7.10 -3.18
C LEU A 87 44.74 7.44 -4.64
N ASP A 88 45.96 7.05 -4.98
CA ASP A 88 46.92 7.59 -5.95
C ASP A 88 46.89 6.92 -7.34
N ARG A 89 47.34 7.70 -8.36
CA ARG A 89 48.25 7.37 -9.49
C ARG A 89 47.82 6.55 -10.72
N THR A 90 48.34 7.07 -11.84
CA THR A 90 48.27 6.79 -13.29
C THR A 90 49.01 5.51 -13.75
N PRO A 91 48.86 5.04 -15.02
CA PRO A 91 49.73 5.55 -16.10
C PRO A 91 49.07 5.69 -17.50
N SER A 92 49.63 6.61 -18.29
CA SER A 92 49.43 6.75 -19.73
C SER A 92 50.16 5.65 -20.50
N ASN A 93 49.56 5.15 -21.59
CA ASN A 93 50.25 4.32 -22.58
C ASN A 93 50.01 4.88 -23.99
N ASP A 94 51.06 5.50 -24.53
CA ASP A 94 51.26 5.72 -25.95
C ASP A 94 51.77 4.42 -26.60
N VAL A 95 51.14 3.99 -27.70
CA VAL A 95 51.70 2.96 -28.58
C VAL A 95 51.57 3.43 -30.02
N GLU A 96 52.70 3.90 -30.55
CA GLU A 96 52.90 4.31 -31.94
C GLU A 96 53.28 3.08 -32.78
N VAL A 97 52.42 2.66 -33.72
CA VAL A 97 52.71 1.57 -34.67
C VAL A 97 53.11 2.17 -36.01
N ARG A 98 54.37 1.97 -36.40
CA ARG A 98 54.91 2.29 -37.74
C ARG A 98 54.67 1.14 -38.71
N GLU A 99 54.02 1.41 -39.84
CA GLU A 99 53.98 0.52 -41.00
C GLU A 99 54.90 1.00 -42.15
N PRO A 100 55.42 0.07 -42.98
CA PRO A 100 56.41 0.37 -44.02
C PRO A 100 55.79 0.92 -45.31
N THR A 101 56.53 1.85 -45.93
CA THR A 101 56.21 2.52 -47.19
C THR A 101 56.60 1.68 -48.43
N PRO A 102 55.74 1.59 -49.47
CA PRO A 102 56.13 1.02 -50.75
C PRO A 102 56.70 2.06 -51.74
N LYS A 103 57.66 1.58 -52.55
CA LYS A 103 58.47 2.32 -53.54
C LYS A 103 57.63 2.98 -54.65
N LYS A 104 57.94 4.26 -54.92
CA LYS A 104 57.39 5.10 -56.00
C LYS A 104 57.89 4.62 -57.38
N ARG A 105 56.96 4.37 -58.32
CA ARG A 105 57.20 4.38 -59.78
C ARG A 105 56.75 5.74 -60.36
N GLY A 106 57.54 6.26 -61.30
CA GLY A 106 57.47 7.65 -61.78
C GLY A 106 56.18 8.03 -62.52
N PRO A 107 55.72 9.30 -62.41
CA PRO A 107 54.50 9.76 -63.05
C PRO A 107 54.75 10.21 -64.50
N GLY A 108 54.08 9.57 -65.45
CA GLY A 108 53.83 10.14 -66.77
C GLY A 108 52.92 11.36 -66.68
N ARG A 109 53.30 12.45 -67.36
CA ARG A 109 52.57 13.72 -67.41
C ARG A 109 51.10 13.51 -67.82
N PRO A 110 50.12 13.83 -66.96
CA PRO A 110 48.71 13.76 -67.33
C PRO A 110 48.36 14.90 -68.29
N SER A 111 47.67 14.56 -69.38
CA SER A 111 47.12 15.52 -70.32
C SER A 111 46.09 16.45 -69.66
N ALA A 112 45.94 17.66 -70.20
CA ALA A 112 45.13 18.75 -69.63
C ALA A 112 43.67 18.36 -69.28
N LYS A 113 43.08 17.36 -69.95
CA LYS A 113 41.73 16.84 -69.63
C LYS A 113 41.66 16.08 -68.28
N LYS A 114 42.77 15.48 -67.79
CA LYS A 114 42.81 14.80 -66.48
C LYS A 114 42.88 15.78 -65.30
N ARG A 115 43.47 16.96 -65.48
CA ARG A 115 43.56 17.99 -64.42
C ARG A 115 42.21 18.57 -64.02
N SER A 116 41.34 18.83 -65.01
CA SER A 116 39.98 19.35 -64.74
C SER A 116 39.08 18.34 -64.02
N LYS A 117 39.15 17.04 -64.39
CA LYS A 117 38.39 16.00 -63.68
C LYS A 117 38.88 15.77 -62.24
N ARG A 118 40.18 15.90 -61.99
CA ARG A 118 40.76 15.77 -60.65
C ARG A 118 40.34 16.92 -59.73
N ALA A 119 40.38 18.17 -60.21
CA ALA A 119 39.93 19.33 -59.44
C ALA A 119 38.44 19.22 -59.05
N LYS A 120 37.57 18.75 -59.96
CA LYS A 120 36.15 18.51 -59.63
C LYS A 120 35.93 17.36 -58.63
N ALA A 121 36.82 16.36 -58.61
CA ALA A 121 36.76 15.25 -57.67
C ALA A 121 37.26 15.66 -56.27
N GLU A 122 38.32 16.49 -56.20
CA GLU A 122 38.83 17.05 -54.93
C GLU A 122 37.79 17.96 -54.29
N VAL A 123 37.15 18.87 -55.03
CA VAL A 123 36.07 19.73 -54.49
C VAL A 123 34.88 18.90 -53.99
N LYS A 124 34.47 17.84 -54.71
CA LYS A 124 33.38 16.96 -54.24
C LYS A 124 33.77 16.18 -52.98
N LYS A 125 35.04 15.80 -52.86
CA LYS A 125 35.55 15.10 -51.68
C LYS A 125 35.55 16.03 -50.48
N GLU A 126 36.08 17.24 -50.61
CA GLU A 126 36.06 18.25 -49.55
C GLU A 126 34.63 18.60 -49.12
N GLN A 127 33.70 18.75 -50.07
CA GLN A 127 32.29 18.98 -49.73
C GLN A 127 31.66 17.80 -48.98
N GLY A 128 32.01 16.56 -49.34
CA GLY A 128 31.53 15.36 -48.64
C GLY A 128 32.08 15.25 -47.22
N GLU A 129 33.37 15.56 -47.01
CA GLU A 129 34.00 15.56 -45.69
C GLU A 129 33.42 16.64 -44.77
N VAL A 130 33.12 17.84 -45.31
CA VAL A 130 32.44 18.91 -44.56
C VAL A 130 31.02 18.51 -44.18
N LEU A 131 30.27 17.87 -45.10
CA LEU A 131 28.91 17.42 -44.81
C LEU A 131 28.90 16.34 -43.71
N GLN A 132 29.80 15.36 -43.80
CA GLN A 132 29.93 14.30 -42.78
C GLN A 132 30.33 14.85 -41.41
N SER A 133 31.27 15.80 -41.38
CA SER A 133 31.64 16.51 -40.15
C SER A 133 30.45 17.23 -39.51
N PHE A 134 29.63 17.90 -40.33
CA PHE A 134 28.46 18.64 -39.85
C PHE A 134 27.35 17.70 -39.36
N GLU A 135 27.10 16.59 -40.06
CA GLU A 135 26.14 15.56 -39.64
C GLU A 135 26.55 14.91 -38.31
N ALA A 136 27.85 14.61 -38.13
CA ALA A 136 28.36 14.06 -36.87
C ALA A 136 28.18 15.03 -35.70
N GLU A 137 28.45 16.32 -35.89
CA GLU A 137 28.25 17.36 -34.87
C GLU A 137 26.77 17.52 -34.48
N ILE A 138 25.85 17.42 -35.45
CA ILE A 138 24.42 17.46 -35.19
C ILE A 138 23.98 16.24 -34.38
N VAL A 139 24.44 15.04 -34.73
CA VAL A 139 24.10 13.81 -34.01
C VAL A 139 24.61 13.87 -32.57
N GLU A 140 25.85 14.30 -32.36
CA GLU A 140 26.44 14.44 -31.03
C GLU A 140 25.68 15.45 -30.17
N LYS A 141 25.37 16.64 -30.71
CA LYS A 141 24.57 17.66 -30.01
C LYS A 141 23.17 17.15 -29.67
N THR A 142 22.54 16.44 -30.60
CA THR A 142 21.19 15.88 -30.40
C THR A 142 21.20 14.82 -29.29
N HIS A 143 22.21 13.94 -29.27
CA HIS A 143 22.37 12.94 -28.22
C HIS A 143 22.60 13.58 -26.85
N HIS A 144 23.49 14.59 -26.76
CA HIS A 144 23.75 15.31 -25.52
C HIS A 144 22.53 16.06 -25.00
N THR A 145 21.74 16.69 -25.89
CA THR A 145 20.49 17.34 -25.51
C THR A 145 19.45 16.33 -25.03
N ALA A 146 19.29 15.20 -25.71
CA ALA A 146 18.38 14.14 -25.29
C ALA A 146 18.76 13.58 -23.91
N GLU A 147 20.05 13.36 -23.66
CA GLU A 147 20.56 12.88 -22.37
C GLU A 147 20.34 13.91 -21.25
N LYS A 148 20.56 15.20 -21.52
CA LYS A 148 20.24 16.28 -20.58
C LYS A 148 18.76 16.35 -20.25
N ILE A 149 17.87 16.23 -21.25
CA ILE A 149 16.41 16.23 -21.04
C ILE A 149 16.00 15.01 -20.23
N LEU A 150 16.55 13.83 -20.54
CA LEU A 150 16.28 12.60 -19.80
C LEU A 150 16.72 12.72 -18.34
N ASN A 151 17.90 13.28 -18.09
CA ASN A 151 18.42 13.50 -16.74
C ASN A 151 17.63 14.57 -15.98
N ALA A 152 17.24 15.67 -16.63
CA ALA A 152 16.39 16.69 -16.03
C ALA A 152 14.98 16.14 -15.68
N ASN A 153 14.39 15.32 -16.55
CA ASN A 153 13.11 14.67 -16.29
C ASN A 153 13.20 13.62 -15.19
N LYS A 154 14.30 12.86 -15.12
CA LYS A 154 14.59 11.98 -13.97
C LYS A 154 14.63 12.79 -12.68
N GLN A 155 15.37 13.90 -12.68
CA GLN A 155 15.53 14.75 -11.50
C GLN A 155 14.20 15.39 -11.05
N LEU A 156 13.40 15.92 -11.99
CA LEU A 156 12.04 16.42 -11.71
C LEU A 156 11.08 15.33 -11.21
N SER A 157 11.26 14.07 -11.63
CA SER A 157 10.43 12.96 -11.13
C SER A 157 10.84 12.50 -9.72
N HIS A 158 12.10 12.69 -9.34
CA HIS A 158 12.61 12.36 -8.01
C HIS A 158 12.23 13.40 -6.95
N ASP A 159 12.13 14.69 -7.31
CA ASP A 159 11.90 15.78 -6.35
C ASP A 159 10.47 15.85 -5.76
N LEU A 160 9.55 14.97 -6.18
CA LEU A 160 8.16 14.96 -5.70
C LEU A 160 7.73 13.60 -5.12
N HIS A 161 8.68 12.73 -4.77
CA HIS A 161 8.36 11.38 -4.32
C HIS A 161 9.21 10.94 -3.12
N PRO A 162 8.62 10.44 -2.01
CA PRO A 162 7.19 10.28 -1.74
C PRO A 162 6.48 11.61 -1.44
N ARG A 163 5.23 11.73 -1.89
CA ARG A 163 4.41 12.92 -1.58
C ARG A 163 3.95 12.89 -0.13
N GLN A 164 3.99 14.05 0.52
CA GLN A 164 3.34 14.23 1.80
C GLN A 164 1.83 14.25 1.62
N ILE A 165 1.11 13.65 2.58
CA ILE A 165 -0.35 13.67 2.64
C ILE A 165 -0.73 14.76 3.64
N GLN A 166 -1.74 15.56 3.29
CA GLN A 166 -2.33 16.50 4.24
C GLN A 166 -3.82 16.19 4.40
N LEU A 167 -4.27 16.18 5.65
CA LEU A 167 -5.70 16.17 5.94
C LEU A 167 -6.29 17.51 5.54
N SER A 168 -7.28 17.50 4.64
CA SER A 168 -8.02 18.70 4.27
C SER A 168 -9.47 18.60 4.64
N ARG A 169 -10.03 19.78 4.91
CA ARG A 169 -11.45 19.97 5.15
C ARG A 169 -12.02 20.77 3.99
N ASN A 170 -13.02 20.21 3.34
CA ASN A 170 -13.86 20.93 2.40
C ASN A 170 -14.62 22.02 3.17
N TRP A 171 -14.45 23.26 2.75
CA TRP A 171 -15.01 24.42 3.43
C TRP A 171 -16.53 24.54 3.23
N VAL A 172 -17.09 23.89 2.20
CA VAL A 172 -18.51 24.02 1.82
C VAL A 172 -19.40 23.12 2.68
N ASP A 173 -19.05 21.86 2.81
CA ASP A 173 -19.87 20.85 3.52
C ASP A 173 -19.19 20.32 4.79
N GLY A 174 -17.96 20.78 5.07
CA GLY A 174 -17.16 20.27 6.18
C GLY A 174 -16.71 18.83 5.99
N SER A 175 -16.94 18.22 4.82
CA SER A 175 -16.43 16.89 4.49
C SER A 175 -14.91 16.92 4.52
N GLU A 176 -14.31 15.85 5.02
CA GLU A 176 -12.87 15.73 5.05
C GLU A 176 -12.45 14.67 4.05
N SER A 177 -11.31 14.92 3.43
CA SER A 177 -10.64 13.97 2.55
C SER A 177 -9.15 14.13 2.76
N PHE A 178 -8.41 13.05 2.57
CA PHE A 178 -6.96 13.16 2.44
C PHE A 178 -6.64 13.94 1.16
N GLN A 179 -6.28 15.21 1.29
CA GLN A 179 -5.92 16.01 0.12
C GLN A 179 -4.65 15.47 -0.47
N GLY A 180 -4.69 15.16 -1.76
CA GLY A 180 -3.54 14.62 -2.45
C GLY A 180 -3.16 13.21 -2.03
N LEU A 181 -4.06 12.45 -1.40
CA LEU A 181 -3.92 11.00 -1.35
C LEU A 181 -4.10 10.45 -2.76
N LEU A 182 -2.99 10.02 -3.35
CA LEU A 182 -2.87 9.54 -4.70
C LEU A 182 -2.39 8.09 -4.67
N LEU A 183 -2.91 7.29 -5.60
CA LEU A 183 -2.50 5.89 -5.75
C LEU A 183 -0.99 5.81 -6.01
N ALA A 184 -0.32 4.90 -5.31
CA ALA A 184 1.10 4.63 -5.43
C ALA A 184 2.00 5.89 -5.42
N ALA A 185 1.77 6.81 -4.48
CA ALA A 185 2.47 8.10 -4.43
C ALA A 185 3.07 8.47 -3.06
N HIS A 186 2.90 7.62 -2.05
CA HIS A 186 3.23 7.94 -0.67
C HIS A 186 4.23 6.95 -0.07
N SER A 187 4.93 7.37 0.99
CA SER A 187 5.69 6.46 1.83
C SER A 187 4.78 5.81 2.86
N ALA A 188 5.17 4.61 3.31
CA ALA A 188 4.56 3.95 4.45
C ALA A 188 4.51 4.85 5.70
N GLU A 189 5.59 5.57 6.01
CA GLU A 189 5.63 6.46 7.18
C GLU A 189 4.58 7.59 7.10
N ASN A 190 4.44 8.21 5.92
CA ASN A 190 3.43 9.26 5.70
C ASN A 190 2.01 8.70 5.83
N LEU A 191 1.76 7.53 5.23
CA LEU A 191 0.47 6.85 5.31
C LEU A 191 0.11 6.50 6.76
N SER A 192 1.06 5.94 7.50
CA SER A 192 0.91 5.57 8.91
C SER A 192 0.63 6.80 9.78
N THR A 193 1.46 7.83 9.69
CA THR A 193 1.30 9.06 10.49
C THR A 193 -0.03 9.77 10.21
N THR A 194 -0.42 9.81 8.95
CA THR A 194 -1.69 10.40 8.52
C THR A 194 -2.88 9.62 9.08
N LEU A 195 -2.84 8.28 9.01
CA LEU A 195 -3.87 7.42 9.55
C LEU A 195 -3.96 7.58 11.08
N GLN A 196 -2.84 7.53 11.79
CA GLN A 196 -2.77 7.77 13.24
C GLN A 196 -3.43 9.10 13.63
N THR A 197 -3.10 10.18 12.91
CA THR A 197 -3.69 11.51 13.14
C THR A 197 -5.21 11.50 12.94
N PHE A 198 -5.69 10.83 11.88
CA PHE A 198 -7.11 10.76 11.58
C PHE A 198 -7.90 9.92 12.60
N VAL A 199 -7.40 8.75 12.98
CA VAL A 199 -8.11 7.83 13.88
C VAL A 199 -8.02 8.25 15.35
N SER A 200 -7.11 9.16 15.71
CA SER A 200 -7.00 9.72 17.06
C SER A 200 -8.06 10.77 17.39
N ARG A 201 -8.87 11.20 16.42
CA ARG A 201 -9.89 12.24 16.60
C ARG A 201 -11.03 11.77 17.50
N ARG A 202 -11.57 12.68 18.32
CA ARG A 202 -12.66 12.40 19.27
C ARG A 202 -13.66 13.55 19.33
N GLY A 203 -14.88 13.24 19.79
CA GLY A 203 -15.92 14.25 20.06
C GLY A 203 -16.22 15.14 18.86
N THR A 204 -16.09 16.45 19.04
CA THR A 204 -16.35 17.47 18.00
C THR A 204 -15.31 17.48 16.87
N HIS A 205 -14.16 16.83 17.07
CA HIS A 205 -13.10 16.69 16.05
C HIS A 205 -13.32 15.53 15.09
N LEU A 206 -14.34 14.69 15.31
CA LEU A 206 -14.70 13.63 14.35
C LEU A 206 -15.17 14.25 13.03
N SER A 207 -14.69 13.68 11.92
CA SER A 207 -15.18 14.04 10.60
C SER A 207 -16.68 13.72 10.46
N SER A 208 -17.35 14.34 9.49
CA SER A 208 -18.73 13.96 9.17
C SER A 208 -18.84 12.50 8.74
N ALA A 209 -17.86 12.01 7.95
CA ALA A 209 -17.81 10.61 7.54
C ALA A 209 -17.63 9.66 8.73
N GLN A 210 -16.73 9.98 9.67
CA GLN A 210 -16.53 9.18 10.89
C GLN A 210 -17.81 9.10 11.71
N ARG A 211 -18.50 10.23 11.91
CA ARG A 211 -19.77 10.26 12.67
C ARG A 211 -20.84 9.39 12.02
N ILE A 212 -21.02 9.54 10.71
CA ILE A 212 -22.00 8.76 9.94
C ILE A 212 -21.64 7.27 9.97
N GLY A 213 -20.36 6.91 9.77
CA GLY A 213 -19.88 5.54 9.84
C GLY A 213 -20.10 4.92 11.22
N ILE A 214 -19.76 5.63 12.29
CA ILE A 214 -19.99 5.18 13.69
C ILE A 214 -21.47 4.93 13.96
N GLU A 215 -22.34 5.85 13.53
CA GLU A 215 -23.78 5.71 13.70
C GLU A 215 -24.32 4.47 12.96
N ARG A 216 -23.94 4.29 11.69
CA ARG A 216 -24.31 3.12 10.88
C ARG A 216 -23.81 1.82 11.47
N TYR A 217 -22.55 1.79 11.94
CA TYR A 217 -21.98 0.63 12.61
C TYR A 217 -22.80 0.25 13.86
N ARG A 218 -23.09 1.22 14.72
CA ARG A 218 -23.89 0.99 15.95
C ARG A 218 -25.33 0.59 15.66
N ASP A 219 -25.91 1.07 14.56
CA ASP A 219 -27.23 0.65 14.13
C ASP A 219 -27.22 -0.80 13.65
N GLU A 220 -26.27 -1.17 12.78
CA GLU A 220 -26.09 -2.55 12.32
C GLU A 220 -25.82 -3.51 13.49
N ARG A 221 -24.99 -3.12 14.46
CA ARG A 221 -24.69 -3.95 15.64
C ARG A 221 -25.90 -4.16 16.57
N ARG A 222 -26.80 -3.18 16.68
CA ARG A 222 -27.99 -3.28 17.55
C ARG A 222 -29.17 -3.96 16.88
N ASN A 223 -29.40 -3.62 15.61
CA ASN A 223 -30.63 -3.94 14.91
C ASN A 223 -30.41 -4.97 13.80
N GLY A 224 -29.18 -5.17 13.32
CA GLY A 224 -28.90 -5.90 12.09
C GLY A 224 -29.69 -5.35 10.89
N ARG A 225 -29.73 -6.10 9.80
CA ARG A 225 -30.55 -5.75 8.65
C ARG A 225 -32.00 -6.14 8.93
N PHE A 226 -32.93 -5.17 8.89
CA PHE A 226 -34.37 -5.41 9.12
C PHE A 226 -34.71 -6.01 10.50
N GLY A 227 -33.91 -5.78 11.54
CA GLY A 227 -34.13 -6.38 12.87
C GLY A 227 -33.46 -7.74 13.06
N HIS A 228 -32.70 -8.23 12.07
CA HIS A 228 -32.00 -9.50 12.11
C HIS A 228 -30.51 -9.34 11.81
N ILE A 229 -29.67 -9.76 12.75
CA ILE A 229 -28.25 -9.96 12.51
C ILE A 229 -28.16 -11.26 11.69
N GLY A 230 -27.75 -11.16 10.43
CA GLY A 230 -27.46 -12.33 9.60
C GLY A 230 -26.31 -13.16 10.18
N PRO A 231 -26.03 -14.35 9.63
CA PRO A 231 -24.87 -15.12 10.07
C PRO A 231 -23.59 -14.28 9.89
N PRO A 232 -22.58 -14.44 10.77
CA PRO A 232 -21.30 -13.71 10.66
C PRO A 232 -20.59 -13.86 9.29
N GLU A 233 -20.88 -14.96 8.58
CA GLU A 233 -20.37 -15.31 7.25
C GLU A 233 -21.18 -14.69 6.09
N ASP A 234 -22.13 -13.80 6.37
CA ASP A 234 -22.86 -13.06 5.32
C ASP A 234 -21.93 -12.05 4.62
N GLU A 235 -21.58 -12.35 3.37
CA GLU A 235 -20.72 -11.51 2.53
C GLU A 235 -21.32 -10.10 2.32
N GLU A 236 -22.65 -9.96 2.22
CA GLU A 236 -23.28 -8.66 2.11
C GLU A 236 -23.13 -7.86 3.42
N ALA A 237 -23.23 -8.54 4.57
CA ALA A 237 -22.97 -7.91 5.87
C ALA A 237 -21.51 -7.49 6.02
N MET A 238 -20.56 -8.36 5.63
CA MET A 238 -19.14 -8.04 5.68
C MET A 238 -18.79 -6.85 4.77
N GLY A 239 -19.41 -6.76 3.59
CA GLY A 239 -19.30 -5.61 2.70
C GLY A 239 -19.80 -4.30 3.35
N ARG A 240 -20.85 -4.35 4.19
CA ARG A 240 -21.30 -3.17 4.95
C ARG A 240 -20.30 -2.77 6.03
N TYR A 241 -19.79 -3.73 6.80
CA TYR A 241 -18.75 -3.47 7.80
C TYR A 241 -17.48 -2.88 7.18
N TYR A 242 -17.12 -3.33 5.98
CA TYR A 242 -16.04 -2.75 5.19
C TYR A 242 -16.28 -1.26 4.91
N GLU A 243 -17.47 -0.89 4.42
CA GLU A 243 -17.80 0.53 4.18
C GLU A 243 -17.81 1.34 5.48
N PHE A 244 -18.31 0.78 6.58
CA PHE A 244 -18.27 1.45 7.88
C PHE A 244 -16.84 1.70 8.34
N PHE A 245 -15.96 0.69 8.27
CA PHE A 245 -14.56 0.85 8.63
C PHE A 245 -13.83 1.80 7.69
N ASN A 246 -14.18 1.82 6.41
CA ASN A 246 -13.63 2.77 5.45
C ASN A 246 -13.96 4.21 5.86
N ASP A 247 -15.22 4.50 6.21
CA ASP A 247 -15.65 5.82 6.69
C ASP A 247 -15.01 6.20 8.05
N ILE A 248 -14.97 5.25 9.00
CA ILE A 248 -14.53 5.49 10.38
C ILE A 248 -13.00 5.63 10.48
N PHE A 249 -12.27 4.75 9.80
CA PHE A 249 -10.83 4.61 9.98
C PHE A 249 -10.02 5.10 8.79
N PHE A 250 -10.53 4.95 7.56
CA PHE A 250 -9.77 5.26 6.35
C PHE A 250 -10.29 6.48 5.58
N CYS A 251 -11.11 7.33 6.21
CA CYS A 251 -11.64 8.57 5.62
C CYS A 251 -12.34 8.35 4.26
N GLY A 252 -12.98 7.19 4.07
CA GLY A 252 -13.63 6.81 2.82
C GLY A 252 -12.67 6.48 1.68
N SER A 253 -11.35 6.54 1.89
CA SER A 253 -10.34 6.46 0.83
C SER A 253 -10.37 5.15 0.06
N LEU A 254 -10.71 4.03 0.71
CA LEU A 254 -10.74 2.72 0.07
C LEU A 254 -12.02 2.47 -0.76
N GLY A 255 -12.95 3.44 -0.79
CA GLY A 255 -14.27 3.31 -1.42
C GLY A 255 -14.16 2.96 -2.90
N GLY A 256 -14.74 1.81 -3.28
CA GLY A 256 -14.71 1.31 -4.66
C GLY A 256 -13.35 0.82 -5.15
N LEU A 257 -12.31 0.77 -4.30
CA LEU A 257 -10.98 0.26 -4.66
C LEU A 257 -10.80 -1.21 -4.29
N CYS A 258 -11.57 -1.71 -3.34
CA CYS A 258 -11.44 -3.07 -2.85
C CYS A 258 -12.75 -3.84 -2.96
N VAL A 259 -12.62 -5.16 -3.09
CA VAL A 259 -13.72 -6.12 -2.95
C VAL A 259 -13.37 -7.09 -1.84
N VAL A 260 -14.36 -7.46 -1.01
CA VAL A 260 -14.21 -8.41 0.08
C VAL A 260 -14.93 -9.70 -0.31
N LYS A 261 -14.30 -10.85 -0.11
CA LYS A 261 -14.88 -12.17 -0.39
C LYS A 261 -14.56 -13.16 0.72
N PHE A 262 -15.51 -14.05 0.99
CA PHE A 262 -15.21 -15.26 1.76
C PHE A 262 -14.62 -16.34 0.86
N TYR A 263 -13.78 -17.21 1.43
CA TYR A 263 -13.28 -18.40 0.75
C TYR A 263 -13.30 -19.62 1.66
N ARG A 264 -13.37 -20.82 1.06
CA ARG A 264 -13.40 -22.11 1.76
C ARG A 264 -12.16 -22.94 1.40
N GLU A 265 -11.57 -23.63 2.38
CA GLU A 265 -10.35 -24.44 2.21
C GLU A 265 -10.42 -25.51 1.11
N VAL A 266 -11.62 -26.04 0.84
CA VAL A 266 -11.82 -27.10 -0.17
C VAL A 266 -11.31 -26.68 -1.54
N GLU A 267 -11.29 -25.37 -1.83
CA GLU A 267 -10.85 -24.79 -3.08
C GLU A 267 -9.31 -24.70 -3.23
N GLN A 268 -8.53 -24.90 -2.16
CA GLN A 268 -7.06 -24.75 -2.15
C GLN A 268 -6.27 -26.06 -2.11
N SER A 269 -6.93 -27.20 -2.24
CA SER A 269 -6.36 -28.55 -2.10
C SER A 269 -5.24 -28.96 -3.09
N GLY A 270 -4.74 -28.05 -3.92
CA GLY A 270 -3.67 -28.29 -4.91
C GLY A 270 -2.28 -27.75 -4.56
N HIS A 271 -2.14 -26.82 -3.61
CA HIS A 271 -0.86 -26.18 -3.32
C HIS A 271 -0.58 -26.26 -1.82
N GLY A 272 0.33 -27.15 -1.43
CA GLY A 272 0.77 -27.36 -0.05
C GLY A 272 1.49 -26.13 0.49
N THR A 273 0.75 -25.08 0.79
CA THR A 273 1.23 -23.99 1.64
C THR A 273 1.47 -24.58 3.02
N ASP A 274 2.71 -24.47 3.48
CA ASP A 274 3.18 -24.98 4.76
C ASP A 274 2.35 -24.40 5.91
N GLY A 275 1.28 -25.07 6.32
CA GLY A 275 0.69 -25.07 7.66
C GLY A 275 0.24 -23.75 8.30
N PHE A 276 0.34 -22.60 7.66
CA PHE A 276 -0.14 -21.33 8.20
C PHE A 276 -1.64 -21.17 7.92
N ASP A 277 -2.42 -21.18 9.01
CA ASP A 277 -3.86 -20.95 8.98
C ASP A 277 -4.15 -19.44 8.85
N ASP A 278 -3.92 -18.90 7.66
CA ASP A 278 -4.17 -17.49 7.35
C ASP A 278 -5.68 -17.21 7.40
N LEU A 279 -6.12 -16.50 8.44
CA LEU A 279 -7.53 -16.13 8.64
C LEU A 279 -8.04 -15.15 7.57
N GLY A 280 -7.12 -14.38 6.98
CA GLY A 280 -7.40 -13.40 5.93
C GLY A 280 -6.18 -13.20 5.02
N LEU A 281 -6.43 -12.62 3.85
CA LEU A 281 -5.41 -12.28 2.88
C LEU A 281 -5.79 -11.03 2.08
N ALA A 282 -4.93 -10.01 2.11
CA ALA A 282 -5.00 -8.85 1.23
C ALA A 282 -4.12 -9.01 -0.02
N ILE A 283 -4.77 -9.07 -1.18
CA ILE A 283 -4.11 -9.07 -2.49
C ILE A 283 -4.15 -7.65 -3.05
N THR A 284 -2.96 -7.05 -3.17
CA THR A 284 -2.77 -5.65 -3.61
C THR A 284 -1.84 -5.59 -4.82
N PRO A 285 -1.65 -4.43 -5.47
CA PRO A 285 -0.63 -4.29 -6.52
C PRO A 285 0.80 -4.61 -6.05
N VAL A 286 1.06 -4.50 -4.74
CA VAL A 286 2.36 -4.78 -4.12
C VAL A 286 2.53 -6.28 -3.85
N THR A 287 1.59 -6.87 -3.11
CA THR A 287 1.65 -8.27 -2.67
C THR A 287 1.25 -9.25 -3.78
N GLY A 288 0.40 -8.80 -4.70
CA GLY A 288 -0.26 -9.63 -5.69
C GLY A 288 0.52 -9.85 -6.99
N ARG A 289 1.85 -9.69 -7.08
CA ARG A 289 2.53 -9.96 -8.38
C ARG A 289 2.24 -11.37 -8.93
N THR A 290 2.06 -12.35 -8.06
CA THR A 290 1.68 -13.73 -8.40
C THR A 290 0.17 -13.98 -8.41
N HIS A 291 -0.61 -13.12 -7.76
CA HIS A 291 -2.06 -13.30 -7.55
C HIS A 291 -2.91 -12.20 -8.18
N ARG A 292 -2.31 -11.35 -9.03
CA ARG A 292 -2.98 -10.16 -9.58
C ARG A 292 -4.19 -10.53 -10.41
N GLU A 293 -4.12 -11.67 -11.08
CA GLU A 293 -5.21 -12.24 -11.90
C GLU A 293 -6.47 -12.56 -11.07
N GLU A 294 -6.34 -12.65 -9.74
CA GLU A 294 -7.47 -12.90 -8.85
C GLU A 294 -8.24 -11.62 -8.49
N ILE A 295 -7.66 -10.43 -8.69
CA ILE A 295 -8.33 -9.16 -8.42
C ILE A 295 -9.37 -8.93 -9.52
N PRO A 296 -10.67 -8.82 -9.19
CA PRO A 296 -11.70 -8.61 -10.20
C PRO A 296 -11.53 -7.29 -10.95
N ASP A 297 -11.93 -7.29 -12.23
CA ASP A 297 -11.91 -6.08 -13.07
C ASP A 297 -12.65 -4.92 -12.40
N GLY A 298 -12.04 -3.74 -12.46
CA GLY A 298 -12.57 -2.52 -11.85
C GLY A 298 -12.15 -2.28 -10.40
N TYR A 299 -11.44 -3.22 -9.77
CA TYR A 299 -10.89 -3.08 -8.41
C TYR A 299 -9.36 -2.99 -8.41
N ALA A 300 -8.81 -2.35 -7.38
CA ALA A 300 -7.38 -2.23 -7.14
C ALA A 300 -6.85 -3.32 -6.18
N ALA A 301 -7.71 -3.86 -5.32
CA ALA A 301 -7.35 -4.87 -4.32
C ALA A 301 -8.49 -5.86 -4.06
N LEU A 302 -8.14 -7.02 -3.50
CA LEU A 302 -9.06 -8.06 -3.06
C LEU A 302 -8.70 -8.46 -1.62
N ILE A 303 -9.69 -8.45 -0.72
CA ILE A 303 -9.59 -9.03 0.61
C ILE A 303 -10.31 -10.39 0.58
N LYS A 304 -9.60 -11.44 0.96
CA LYS A 304 -10.15 -12.79 1.18
C LYS A 304 -10.21 -13.06 2.67
N ILE A 305 -11.37 -13.51 3.17
CA ILE A 305 -11.56 -13.92 4.57
C ILE A 305 -11.93 -15.40 4.60
N LYS A 306 -11.29 -16.18 5.45
CA LYS A 306 -11.57 -17.61 5.57
C LYS A 306 -12.95 -17.82 6.19
N ASP A 307 -13.81 -18.61 5.54
CA ASP A 307 -15.10 -19.04 6.11
C ASP A 307 -14.85 -20.05 7.24
N ARG A 308 -15.22 -19.67 8.47
CA ARG A 308 -15.05 -20.47 9.70
C ARG A 308 -16.35 -21.06 10.23
N ALA A 309 -17.45 -21.03 9.47
CA ALA A 309 -18.74 -21.55 9.93
C ALA A 309 -18.64 -23.00 10.46
N ASN A 310 -17.78 -23.81 9.84
CA ASN A 310 -17.60 -25.22 10.19
C ASN A 310 -16.38 -25.50 11.08
N ASN A 311 -15.40 -24.58 11.14
CA ASN A 311 -14.11 -24.82 11.79
C ASN A 311 -14.07 -24.33 13.25
N SER A 312 -15.08 -23.59 13.71
CA SER A 312 -15.11 -23.06 15.07
C SER A 312 -16.50 -23.16 15.72
N PRO A 313 -17.08 -24.37 15.82
CA PRO A 313 -18.41 -24.57 16.43
C PRO A 313 -18.45 -24.18 17.91
N LEU A 314 -17.29 -24.04 18.55
CA LEU A 314 -17.17 -23.64 19.96
C LEU A 314 -17.30 -22.12 20.18
N LEU A 315 -17.14 -21.30 19.14
CA LEU A 315 -17.29 -19.85 19.24
C LEU A 315 -18.76 -19.46 19.06
N SER A 316 -19.24 -18.58 19.94
CA SER A 316 -20.54 -17.93 19.76
C SER A 316 -20.55 -17.13 18.45
N GLU A 317 -21.73 -16.89 17.89
CA GLU A 317 -21.87 -16.07 16.66
C GLU A 317 -21.23 -14.70 16.82
N GLU A 318 -21.40 -14.10 18.00
CA GLU A 318 -20.80 -12.83 18.38
C GLU A 318 -19.27 -12.88 18.38
N ALA A 319 -18.67 -13.90 19.00
CA ALA A 319 -17.22 -14.06 19.00
C ALA A 319 -16.67 -14.30 17.58
N ARG A 320 -17.38 -15.08 16.74
CA ARG A 320 -16.99 -15.27 15.33
C ARG A 320 -17.07 -13.96 14.54
N LEU A 321 -18.14 -13.19 14.72
CA LEU A 321 -18.27 -11.88 14.09
C LEU A 321 -17.12 -10.97 14.51
N GLN A 322 -16.80 -10.88 15.80
CA GLN A 322 -15.68 -10.07 16.28
C GLN A 322 -14.34 -10.50 15.67
N CYS A 323 -14.10 -11.81 15.51
CA CYS A 323 -12.94 -12.32 14.79
C CYS A 323 -12.93 -11.84 13.33
N TYR A 324 -14.04 -11.95 12.60
CA TYR A 324 -14.10 -11.49 11.22
C TYR A 324 -13.93 -9.98 11.08
N LEU A 325 -14.50 -9.19 11.98
CA LEU A 325 -14.32 -7.73 12.00
C LEU A 325 -12.85 -7.37 12.26
N SER A 326 -12.18 -8.09 13.17
CA SER A 326 -10.76 -7.92 13.45
C SER A 326 -9.89 -8.27 12.25
N THR A 327 -10.15 -9.41 11.60
CA THR A 327 -9.48 -9.82 10.35
C THR A 327 -9.74 -8.84 9.22
N LEU A 328 -10.99 -8.40 9.02
CA LEU A 328 -11.33 -7.42 8.00
C LEU A 328 -10.53 -6.13 8.19
N LEU A 329 -10.50 -5.59 9.41
CA LEU A 329 -9.77 -4.35 9.69
C LEU A 329 -8.24 -4.52 9.50
N HIS A 330 -7.70 -5.69 9.86
CA HIS A 330 -6.30 -6.06 9.58
C HIS A 330 -5.99 -6.05 8.08
N GLU A 331 -6.81 -6.72 7.27
CA GLU A 331 -6.60 -6.78 5.82
C GLU A 331 -6.85 -5.44 5.13
N MET A 332 -7.80 -4.64 5.61
CA MET A 332 -8.01 -3.27 5.11
C MET A 332 -6.77 -2.40 5.32
N LEU A 333 -6.04 -2.58 6.42
CA LEU A 333 -4.79 -1.86 6.64
C LEU A 333 -3.71 -2.25 5.64
N HIS A 334 -3.59 -3.54 5.31
CA HIS A 334 -2.71 -4.00 4.23
C HIS A 334 -3.09 -3.39 2.89
N VAL A 335 -4.39 -3.36 2.57
CA VAL A 335 -4.88 -2.72 1.34
C VAL A 335 -4.54 -1.23 1.32
N TYR A 336 -4.71 -0.51 2.43
CA TYR A 336 -4.38 0.91 2.52
C TYR A 336 -2.91 1.17 2.17
N PHE A 337 -1.96 0.41 2.72
CA PHE A 337 -0.57 0.51 2.31
C PHE A 337 -0.35 0.07 0.86
N GLY A 338 -0.85 -1.11 0.47
CA GLY A 338 -0.59 -1.68 -0.85
C GLY A 338 -1.17 -0.88 -2.03
N VAL A 339 -2.17 -0.03 -1.80
CA VAL A 339 -2.80 0.80 -2.84
C VAL A 339 -2.16 2.19 -2.93
N TYR A 340 -1.78 2.78 -1.80
CA TYR A 340 -1.29 4.17 -1.76
C TYR A 340 0.22 4.30 -1.66
N GLU A 341 0.92 3.27 -1.20
CA GLU A 341 2.38 3.28 -1.11
C GLU A 341 3.01 3.20 -2.49
N CYS A 342 4.03 4.01 -2.70
CA CYS A 342 4.77 3.99 -3.95
C CYS A 342 5.97 3.06 -3.90
N LEU A 343 6.18 2.36 -5.03
CA LEU A 343 7.30 1.46 -5.25
C LEU A 343 8.05 1.75 -6.57
N CYS A 344 7.97 2.99 -7.07
CA CYS A 344 8.45 3.36 -8.41
C CYS A 344 9.97 3.19 -8.59
N GLY A 345 10.74 3.39 -7.53
CA GLY A 345 12.20 3.38 -7.54
C GLY A 345 12.80 2.43 -6.52
N GLU A 346 14.11 2.25 -6.61
CA GLU A 346 14.86 1.41 -5.67
C GLU A 346 14.83 1.96 -4.24
N GLU A 347 14.88 3.28 -4.10
CA GLU A 347 14.77 3.95 -2.80
C GLU A 347 13.41 3.71 -2.15
N CYS A 348 12.32 3.78 -2.91
CA CYS A 348 10.97 3.54 -2.40
C CYS A 348 10.77 2.06 -2.02
N ARG A 349 11.30 1.12 -2.82
CA ARG A 349 11.26 -0.30 -2.47
C ARG A 349 12.08 -0.64 -1.23
N ARG A 350 13.24 0.00 -1.06
CA ARG A 350 14.04 -0.12 0.17
C ARG A 350 13.26 0.43 1.36
N SER A 351 12.69 1.63 1.23
CA SER A 351 11.84 2.22 2.28
C SER A 351 10.65 1.33 2.62
N HIS A 352 10.00 0.70 1.63
CA HIS A 352 8.94 -0.29 1.87
C HIS A 352 9.47 -1.50 2.65
N ALA A 353 10.62 -2.07 2.25
CA ALA A 353 11.22 -3.18 2.98
C ALA A 353 11.58 -2.81 4.42
N ASP A 354 12.05 -1.58 4.65
CA ASP A 354 12.42 -1.08 5.99
C ASP A 354 11.19 -0.77 6.87
N GLU A 355 10.12 -0.20 6.29
CA GLU A 355 8.95 0.30 7.03
C GLU A 355 7.78 -0.69 7.10
N ILE A 356 7.56 -1.49 6.06
CA ILE A 356 6.47 -2.47 5.95
C ILE A 356 6.97 -3.91 6.12
N GLY A 357 8.26 -4.17 5.88
CA GLY A 357 8.85 -5.48 6.07
C GLY A 357 8.42 -6.50 5.01
N MET A 358 9.06 -7.67 5.04
CA MET A 358 8.82 -8.74 4.05
C MET A 358 7.40 -9.34 4.15
N HIS A 359 6.85 -9.37 5.37
CA HIS A 359 5.54 -9.96 5.64
C HIS A 359 4.39 -8.94 5.70
N GLY A 360 4.67 -7.65 5.48
CA GLY A 360 3.65 -6.61 5.54
C GLY A 360 3.38 -6.05 6.95
N HIS A 361 4.06 -6.54 7.99
CA HIS A 361 3.81 -6.19 9.40
C HIS A 361 4.96 -5.43 10.07
N GLY A 362 5.74 -4.67 9.29
CA GLY A 362 6.86 -3.85 9.75
C GLY A 362 6.44 -2.60 10.54
N LYS A 363 7.39 -1.71 10.79
CA LYS A 363 7.24 -0.53 11.66
C LYS A 363 6.02 0.34 11.39
N SER A 364 5.88 0.84 10.17
CA SER A 364 4.79 1.74 9.81
C SER A 364 3.44 1.06 9.90
N TRP A 365 3.36 -0.23 9.57
CA TRP A 365 2.15 -1.03 9.74
C TRP A 365 1.80 -1.21 11.21
N GLN A 366 2.78 -1.54 12.07
CA GLN A 366 2.55 -1.77 13.50
C GLN A 366 2.07 -0.51 14.23
N PHE A 367 2.61 0.66 13.89
CA PHE A 367 2.13 1.92 14.47
C PHE A 367 0.72 2.27 14.02
N ALA A 368 0.41 2.07 12.73
CA ALA A 368 -0.94 2.27 12.21
C ALA A 368 -1.94 1.31 12.87
N ALA A 369 -1.59 0.03 12.96
CA ALA A 369 -2.42 -0.99 13.57
C ALA A 369 -2.67 -0.71 15.07
N LEU A 370 -1.66 -0.24 15.83
CA LEU A 370 -1.87 0.15 17.23
C LEU A 370 -2.87 1.29 17.34
N ALA A 371 -2.73 2.33 16.52
CA ALA A 371 -3.65 3.45 16.56
C ALA A 371 -5.08 3.04 16.18
N LEU A 372 -5.25 2.06 15.30
CA LEU A 372 -6.55 1.46 15.01
C LEU A 372 -7.10 0.70 16.23
N GLU A 373 -6.33 -0.21 16.83
CA GLU A 373 -6.73 -0.95 18.04
C GLU A 373 -7.15 0.02 19.16
N GLU A 374 -6.36 1.05 19.44
CA GLU A 374 -6.67 2.09 20.44
C GLU A 374 -7.91 2.93 20.07
N ALA A 375 -8.23 3.06 18.79
CA ALA A 375 -9.41 3.77 18.31
C ALA A 375 -10.68 2.92 18.31
N THR A 376 -10.58 1.59 18.24
CA THR A 376 -11.76 0.71 18.14
C THR A 376 -12.70 0.85 19.33
N LEU A 377 -12.22 0.72 20.56
CA LEU A 377 -13.06 0.82 21.76
C LEU A 377 -13.80 2.17 21.87
N PRO A 378 -13.14 3.34 21.81
CA PRO A 378 -13.85 4.62 21.96
C PRO A 378 -14.78 4.97 20.78
N LEU A 379 -14.50 4.48 19.56
CA LEU A 379 -15.32 4.80 18.39
C LEU A 379 -16.46 3.80 18.20
N LEU A 380 -16.16 2.50 18.26
CA LEU A 380 -17.10 1.41 18.01
C LEU A 380 -17.88 0.98 19.25
N GLY A 381 -17.29 1.13 20.44
CA GLY A 381 -17.82 0.57 21.69
C GLY A 381 -17.35 -0.85 21.98
N GLU A 382 -16.43 -1.39 21.16
CA GLU A 382 -15.82 -2.70 21.32
C GLU A 382 -14.37 -2.67 20.83
N SER A 383 -13.52 -3.51 21.42
CA SER A 383 -12.12 -3.63 21.04
C SER A 383 -11.95 -4.67 19.93
N LEU A 384 -11.25 -4.30 18.86
CA LEU A 384 -10.83 -5.23 17.80
C LEU A 384 -9.31 -5.41 17.89
N ASP A 385 -8.85 -6.67 17.85
CA ASP A 385 -7.43 -7.03 17.94
C ASP A 385 -6.90 -7.30 16.52
N LEU A 386 -6.00 -6.44 16.02
CA LEU A 386 -5.40 -6.61 14.70
C LEU A 386 -4.29 -7.68 14.73
N SER A 387 -4.19 -8.48 15.79
CA SER A 387 -3.23 -9.56 15.96
C SER A 387 -1.78 -9.11 15.88
N ARG A 388 -1.51 -7.84 16.21
CA ARG A 388 -0.16 -7.24 16.12
C ARG A 388 0.88 -8.06 16.85
N ARG A 389 0.55 -8.53 18.06
CA ARG A 389 1.46 -9.31 18.91
C ARG A 389 1.92 -10.60 18.23
N ILE A 390 1.05 -11.23 17.46
CA ILE A 390 1.36 -12.45 16.71
C ILE A 390 2.24 -12.10 15.52
N SER A 391 1.88 -11.10 14.73
CA SER A 391 2.68 -10.62 13.59
C SER A 391 4.11 -10.23 14.01
N PHE A 392 4.27 -9.61 15.18
CA PHE A 392 5.57 -9.26 15.75
C PHE A 392 6.47 -10.48 16.04
N LYS A 393 5.91 -11.60 16.51
CA LYS A 393 6.70 -12.79 16.85
C LYS A 393 7.34 -13.43 15.61
N TYR A 394 6.72 -13.27 14.45
CA TYR A 394 7.22 -13.82 13.20
C TYR A 394 8.30 -12.96 12.56
N ASP A 395 8.43 -11.69 12.94
CA ASP A 395 9.51 -10.81 12.49
C ASP A 395 10.60 -10.67 13.57
N ALA A 396 11.35 -11.75 13.78
CA ALA A 396 12.45 -11.79 14.74
C ALA A 396 13.58 -10.79 14.43
N LEU A 397 13.69 -10.33 13.17
CA LEU A 397 14.65 -9.30 12.78
C LEU A 397 14.17 -7.94 13.30
N TYR A 398 12.90 -7.62 13.01
CA TYR A 398 12.28 -6.38 13.47
C TYR A 398 12.31 -6.27 15.00
N VAL A 399 11.90 -7.30 15.74
CA VAL A 399 11.94 -7.28 17.22
C VAL A 399 13.33 -6.93 17.77
N LYS A 400 14.41 -7.37 17.10
CA LYS A 400 15.79 -7.07 17.51
C LYS A 400 16.23 -5.66 17.14
N THR A 401 15.75 -5.13 16.02
CA THR A 401 16.15 -3.81 15.49
C THR A 401 15.29 -2.67 16.00
N VAL A 402 14.12 -2.97 16.57
CA VAL A 402 13.21 -1.97 17.14
C VAL A 402 13.84 -1.29 18.35
N ASP A 403 13.80 0.04 18.33
CA ASP A 403 14.30 0.88 19.41
C ASP A 403 13.54 0.63 20.73
N ALA A 404 14.16 1.03 21.84
CA ALA A 404 13.61 0.76 23.17
C ALA A 404 12.28 1.51 23.43
N GLU A 405 12.08 2.67 22.83
CA GLU A 405 10.86 3.48 22.98
C GLU A 405 9.69 2.77 22.32
N THR A 406 9.87 2.30 21.09
CA THR A 406 8.88 1.52 20.37
C THR A 406 8.55 0.23 21.13
N ARG A 407 9.55 -0.46 21.70
CA ARG A 407 9.30 -1.65 22.54
C ARG A 407 8.48 -1.35 23.80
N ALA A 408 8.80 -0.25 24.48
CA ALA A 408 8.08 0.18 25.68
C ALA A 408 6.63 0.56 25.36
N ARG A 409 6.41 1.31 24.27
CA ARG A 409 5.08 1.78 23.85
C ARG A 409 4.12 0.62 23.55
N PHE A 410 4.64 -0.48 23.02
CA PHE A 410 3.83 -1.67 22.72
C PHE A 410 3.65 -2.62 23.92
N ASN A 411 4.10 -2.25 25.13
CA ASN A 411 4.00 -3.06 26.35
C ASN A 411 4.49 -4.50 26.17
N PHE A 412 5.61 -4.68 25.45
CA PHE A 412 6.25 -5.98 25.36
C PHE A 412 6.87 -6.32 26.71
N ARG A 413 6.18 -7.17 27.49
CA ARG A 413 6.82 -7.94 28.55
C ARG A 413 7.41 -9.18 27.89
N GLU A 414 8.72 -9.37 28.06
CA GLU A 414 9.45 -10.58 27.66
C GLU A 414 8.85 -11.86 28.26
#